data_AF-A0A354Q8M8-F1
#
_entry.id   AF-A0A354Q8M8-F1
#
_cell.length_a   1.000
_cell.length_b   1.000
_cell.length_c   1.000
_cell.angle_alpha   90.00
_cell.angle_beta   90.00
_cell.angle_gamma   90.00
#
_symmetry.space_group_name_H-M   'P 1'
#
loop_
_entity.id
_entity.type
_entity.pdbx_description
1 polymer ?
#
loop_
_entity_poly.entity_id
_entity_poly.type
_entity_poly.pdbx_seq_one_letter_code
_entity_poly.pdbx_strand_id
1 'polypeptide(L)'
;HHIFVACGTLSVLLDDLEIPSEKTVKIEGILQIGVKMLLSSLLNDAQSSAIIFGTPTMINTETFQNELFKKGVEEIRIISQGCPDLATQISNDPDSSFVEERIRHWVQKAMLKLPEKYIDTLLIFLACTHYGYRQDLFQKAFNEEGFCNITLLNP
;
A
#
# COMPACT_ATOMS: atom_id res chain seq x y z
N HIS A 1 -18.47 -21.27 4.62
CA HIS A 1 -18.19 -20.58 3.33
C HIS A 1 -17.27 -19.40 3.61
N HIS A 2 -16.38 -19.05 2.67
CA HIS A 2 -15.45 -17.92 2.83
C HIS A 2 -15.69 -16.90 1.71
N ILE A 3 -15.62 -15.61 2.04
CA ILE A 3 -15.64 -14.50 1.10
C ILE A 3 -14.34 -13.72 1.29
N PHE A 4 -13.61 -13.51 0.20
CA PHE A 4 -12.40 -12.70 0.21
C PHE A 4 -12.67 -11.35 -0.44
N VAL A 5 -12.27 -10.29 0.24
CA VAL A 5 -12.38 -8.91 -0.25
C VAL A 5 -11.02 -8.46 -0.77
N ALA A 6 -10.90 -8.34 -2.08
CA ALA A 6 -9.67 -7.86 -2.72
C ALA A 6 -9.52 -6.34 -2.67
N CYS A 7 -10.61 -5.59 -2.51
CA CYS A 7 -10.56 -4.13 -2.46
C CYS A 7 -9.90 -3.66 -1.17
N GLY A 8 -8.75 -2.99 -1.27
CA GLY A 8 -8.04 -2.46 -0.10
C GLY A 8 -8.85 -1.48 0.74
N THR A 9 -9.61 -0.59 0.10
CA THR A 9 -10.51 0.33 0.82
C THR A 9 -11.59 -0.41 1.58
N LEU A 10 -12.27 -1.39 0.95
CA LEU A 10 -13.31 -2.15 1.65
C LEU A 10 -12.73 -3.02 2.75
N SER A 11 -11.51 -3.56 2.54
CA SER A 11 -10.82 -4.43 3.51
C SER A 11 -10.54 -3.74 4.84
N VAL A 12 -10.21 -2.45 4.83
CA VAL A 12 -9.94 -1.69 6.07
C VAL A 12 -11.21 -1.17 6.75
N LEU A 13 -12.34 -1.19 6.03
CA LEU A 13 -13.66 -0.78 6.54
C LEU A 13 -14.53 -1.97 6.95
N LEU A 14 -14.03 -3.21 6.88
CA LEU A 14 -14.83 -4.41 7.17
C LEU A 14 -15.40 -4.41 8.59
N ASP A 15 -14.63 -3.92 9.57
CA ASP A 15 -15.05 -3.85 10.96
C ASP A 15 -16.12 -2.77 11.22
N ASP A 16 -16.21 -1.77 10.32
CA ASP A 16 -17.23 -0.71 10.37
C ASP A 16 -18.55 -1.14 9.72
N LEU A 17 -18.57 -2.26 8.99
CA LEU A 17 -19.78 -2.78 8.39
C LEU A 17 -20.59 -3.56 9.44
N GLU A 18 -21.87 -3.24 9.54
CA GLU A 18 -22.83 -4.05 10.30
C GLU A 18 -23.10 -5.37 9.55
N ILE A 19 -22.15 -6.30 9.63
CA ILE A 19 -22.30 -7.64 9.07
C ILE A 19 -23.04 -8.48 10.10
N PRO A 20 -24.24 -9.03 9.78
CA PRO A 20 -25.01 -9.82 10.73
C PRO A 20 -24.19 -10.96 11.32
N SER A 21 -24.10 -11.01 12.65
CA SER A 21 -23.29 -11.98 13.42
C SER A 21 -23.76 -13.43 13.27
N GLU A 22 -24.96 -13.66 12.74
CA GLU A 22 -25.55 -14.98 12.53
C GLU A 22 -24.91 -15.79 11.38
N LYS A 23 -23.91 -15.26 10.68
CA LYS A 23 -23.42 -15.88 9.44
C LYS A 23 -22.35 -16.95 9.69
N THR A 24 -22.63 -18.14 9.17
CA THR A 24 -21.68 -19.25 8.90
C THR A 24 -20.62 -18.93 7.82
N VAL A 25 -20.41 -17.64 7.51
CA VAL A 25 -19.59 -17.15 6.41
C VAL A 25 -18.48 -16.27 6.96
N LYS A 26 -17.23 -16.70 6.79
CA LYS A 26 -16.04 -15.91 7.16
C LYS A 26 -15.73 -14.91 6.05
N ILE A 27 -15.55 -13.63 6.40
CA ILE A 27 -15.20 -12.57 5.45
C ILE A 27 -13.82 -12.05 5.82
N GLU A 28 -12.87 -12.09 4.88
CA GLU A 28 -11.49 -11.66 5.11
C GLU A 28 -11.05 -10.73 3.97
N GLY A 29 -10.49 -9.57 4.34
CA GLY A 29 -9.90 -8.63 3.40
C GLY A 29 -8.38 -8.78 3.27
N ILE A 30 -7.77 -7.92 2.46
CA ILE A 30 -6.31 -7.91 2.24
C ILE A 30 -5.49 -7.44 3.46
N LEU A 31 -6.15 -6.88 4.49
CA LEU A 31 -5.47 -6.28 5.64
C LEU A 31 -4.54 -7.27 6.34
N GLN A 32 -5.04 -8.46 6.70
CA GLN A 32 -4.25 -9.44 7.45
C GLN A 32 -3.05 -9.97 6.64
N ILE A 33 -3.25 -10.28 5.36
CA ILE A 33 -2.16 -10.75 4.49
C ILE A 33 -1.15 -9.63 4.23
N GLY A 34 -1.63 -8.40 3.99
CA GLY A 34 -0.78 -7.25 3.76
C GLY A 34 0.08 -6.88 4.98
N VAL A 35 -0.51 -6.85 6.17
CA VAL A 35 0.23 -6.66 7.43
C VAL A 35 1.28 -7.76 7.60
N LYS A 36 0.94 -9.02 7.32
CA LYS A 36 1.90 -10.13 7.39
C LYS A 36 3.07 -9.95 6.42
N MET A 37 2.81 -9.55 5.17
CA MET A 37 3.85 -9.30 4.16
C MET A 37 4.78 -8.16 4.57
N LEU A 38 4.21 -7.04 5.04
CA LEU A 38 4.95 -5.89 5.53
C LEU A 38 5.79 -6.24 6.75
N LEU A 39 5.21 -6.88 7.77
CA LEU A 39 5.93 -7.28 8.99
C LEU A 39 7.08 -8.23 8.68
N SER A 40 6.84 -9.25 7.86
CA SER A 40 7.88 -10.22 7.51
C SER A 40 9.07 -9.52 6.84
N SER A 41 8.80 -8.53 5.99
CA SER A 41 9.86 -7.78 5.29
C SER A 41 10.57 -6.80 6.21
N LEU A 42 9.84 -6.02 7.01
CA LEU A 42 10.36 -4.99 7.93
C LEU A 42 11.12 -5.56 9.14
N LEU A 43 10.80 -6.77 9.57
CA LEU A 43 11.50 -7.45 10.67
C LEU A 43 12.77 -8.15 10.19
N ASN A 44 12.83 -8.56 8.92
CA ASN A 44 14.02 -9.18 8.34
C ASN A 44 15.13 -8.17 8.05
N ASP A 45 14.78 -6.90 7.84
CA ASP A 45 15.72 -5.81 7.63
C ASP A 45 15.34 -4.61 8.50
N ALA A 46 16.11 -4.36 9.57
CA ALA A 46 15.87 -3.23 10.47
C ALA A 46 16.12 -1.86 9.81
N GLN A 47 16.82 -1.81 8.68
CA GLN A 47 17.10 -0.59 7.92
C GLN A 47 16.11 -0.36 6.77
N SER A 48 15.15 -1.27 6.56
CA SER A 48 14.16 -1.08 5.52
C SER A 48 13.07 -0.11 5.96
N SER A 49 12.56 0.71 5.04
CA SER A 49 11.34 1.49 5.26
C SER A 49 10.26 1.03 4.29
N ALA A 50 8.98 1.22 4.65
CA ALA A 50 7.86 0.89 3.80
C ALA A 50 7.09 2.14 3.37
N ILE A 51 6.76 2.21 2.09
CA ILE A 51 5.80 3.16 1.53
C ILE A 51 4.52 2.41 1.18
N ILE A 52 3.42 2.79 1.83
CA ILE A 52 2.08 2.22 1.63
C ILE A 52 1.31 3.15 0.69
N PHE A 53 1.10 2.71 -0.55
CA PHE A 53 0.27 3.41 -1.53
C PHE A 53 -1.17 2.88 -1.45
N GLY A 54 -2.11 3.80 -1.27
CA GLY A 54 -3.52 3.45 -1.17
C GLY A 54 -4.45 4.57 -1.64
N THR A 55 -5.75 4.29 -1.62
CA THR A 55 -6.76 5.34 -1.79
C THR A 55 -6.72 6.30 -0.59
N PRO A 56 -7.16 7.56 -0.74
CA PRO A 56 -7.24 8.48 0.40
C PRO A 56 -8.06 7.90 1.55
N THR A 57 -9.21 7.28 1.26
CA THR A 57 -10.06 6.65 2.28
C THR A 57 -9.28 5.61 3.08
N MET A 58 -8.57 4.69 2.40
CA MET A 58 -7.81 3.66 3.09
C MET A 58 -6.68 4.27 3.93
N ILE A 59 -5.90 5.18 3.36
CA ILE A 59 -4.76 5.77 4.07
C ILE A 59 -5.21 6.54 5.31
N ASN A 60 -6.33 7.25 5.23
CA ASN A 60 -6.90 8.02 6.35
C ASN A 60 -7.43 7.14 7.50
N THR A 61 -7.71 5.86 7.26
CA THR A 61 -8.09 4.93 8.36
C THR A 61 -6.90 4.53 9.23
N GLU A 62 -5.69 4.71 8.73
CA GLU A 62 -4.44 4.32 9.40
C GLU A 62 -4.37 2.83 9.83
N THR A 63 -5.23 1.97 9.29
CA THR A 63 -5.39 0.60 9.79
C THR A 63 -4.12 -0.24 9.62
N PHE A 64 -3.42 -0.13 8.49
CA PHE A 64 -2.14 -0.83 8.30
C PHE A 64 -1.08 -0.31 9.26
N GLN A 65 -0.98 1.00 9.42
CA GLN A 65 0.00 1.69 10.27
C GLN A 65 -0.20 1.27 11.73
N ASN A 66 -1.43 1.37 12.23
CA ASN A 66 -1.81 0.97 13.58
C ASN A 66 -1.48 -0.50 13.86
N GLU A 67 -1.76 -1.41 12.92
CA GLU A 67 -1.40 -2.82 13.09
C GLU A 67 0.12 -3.06 13.09
N LEU A 68 0.89 -2.35 12.26
CA LEU A 68 2.36 -2.43 12.26
C LEU A 68 2.96 -1.88 13.56
N PHE A 69 2.47 -0.74 14.06
CA PHE A 69 2.96 -0.10 15.28
C PHE A 69 2.67 -0.96 16.51
N LYS A 70 1.48 -1.54 16.61
CA LYS A 70 1.14 -2.54 17.65
C LYS A 70 2.07 -3.75 17.66
N LYS A 71 2.73 -4.03 16.54
CA LYS A 71 3.69 -5.14 16.37
C LYS A 71 5.15 -4.68 16.49
N GLY A 72 5.40 -3.44 16.91
CA GLY A 72 6.72 -2.93 17.25
C GLY A 72 7.48 -2.30 16.09
N VAL A 73 6.84 -2.04 14.95
CA VAL A 73 7.47 -1.28 13.86
C VAL A 73 7.50 0.21 14.23
N GLU A 74 8.66 0.84 14.10
CA GLU A 74 8.81 2.28 14.37
C GLU A 74 8.07 3.14 13.34
N GLU A 75 7.35 4.15 13.80
CA GLU A 75 6.53 5.03 12.96
C GLU A 75 7.32 5.70 11.84
N ILE A 76 8.56 6.11 12.14
CA ILE A 76 9.45 6.79 11.18
C ILE A 76 9.79 5.93 9.96
N ARG A 77 9.60 4.61 10.03
CA ARG A 77 9.85 3.65 8.95
C ARG A 77 8.65 3.46 8.03
N ILE A 78 7.47 4.01 8.36
CA ILE A 78 6.22 3.81 7.63
C ILE A 78 5.74 5.12 7.01
N ILE A 79 5.76 5.17 5.68
CA ILE A 79 5.29 6.30 4.89
C ILE A 79 3.95 5.92 4.26
N SER A 80 2.95 6.77 4.47
CA SER A 80 1.61 6.56 3.90
C SER A 80 1.35 7.56 2.77
N GLN A 81 0.95 7.06 1.61
CA GLN A 81 0.68 7.86 0.43
C GLN A 81 -0.71 7.58 -0.14
N GLY A 82 -1.65 8.48 0.18
CA GLY A 82 -2.94 8.54 -0.48
C GLY A 82 -2.79 9.04 -1.91
N CYS A 83 -3.41 8.34 -2.86
CA CYS A 83 -3.36 8.68 -4.29
C CYS A 83 -4.77 8.99 -4.82
N PRO A 84 -5.31 10.20 -4.58
CA PRO A 84 -6.56 10.67 -5.16
C PRO A 84 -6.67 10.38 -6.66
N ASP A 85 -7.82 9.86 -7.05
CA ASP A 85 -8.25 9.55 -8.42
C ASP A 85 -7.40 8.54 -9.20
N LEU A 86 -6.25 8.10 -8.67
CA LEU A 86 -5.33 7.23 -9.42
C LEU A 86 -5.98 5.90 -9.82
N ALA A 87 -6.80 5.32 -8.95
CA ALA A 87 -7.50 4.07 -9.26
C ALA A 87 -8.44 4.26 -10.46
N THR A 88 -9.26 5.31 -10.45
CA THR A 88 -10.17 5.67 -11.55
C THR A 88 -9.40 5.97 -12.84
N GLN A 89 -8.26 6.65 -12.75
CA GLN A 89 -7.42 6.97 -13.91
C GLN A 89 -6.87 5.70 -14.56
N ILE A 90 -6.38 4.75 -13.75
CA ILE A 90 -5.92 3.44 -14.23
C ILE A 90 -7.08 2.63 -14.83
N SER A 91 -8.28 2.67 -14.24
CA SER A 91 -9.44 1.96 -14.79
C SER A 91 -9.88 2.48 -16.16
N ASN A 92 -9.80 3.80 -16.35
CA ASN A 92 -10.32 4.44 -17.56
C ASN A 92 -9.39 4.26 -18.77
N ASP A 93 -8.09 4.45 -18.58
CA ASP A 93 -7.09 4.31 -19.64
C ASP A 93 -5.73 3.89 -19.05
N PRO A 94 -5.57 2.58 -18.75
CA PRO A 94 -4.43 2.10 -18.00
C PRO A 94 -3.10 2.40 -18.69
N ASP A 95 -3.05 2.35 -20.02
CA ASP A 95 -1.84 2.44 -20.84
C ASP A 95 -1.51 3.87 -21.30
N SER A 96 -2.27 4.86 -20.83
CA SER A 96 -2.01 6.26 -21.13
C SER A 96 -0.70 6.77 -20.51
N SER A 97 -0.04 7.68 -21.22
CA SER A 97 1.07 8.46 -20.66
C SER A 97 0.63 9.29 -19.44
N PHE A 98 -0.66 9.66 -19.38
CA PHE A 98 -1.25 10.34 -18.24
C PHE A 98 -1.19 9.48 -16.96
N VAL A 99 -1.54 8.19 -17.03
CA VAL A 99 -1.42 7.29 -15.86
C VAL A 99 0.04 7.18 -15.40
N GLU A 100 0.99 7.07 -16.34
CA GLU A 100 2.42 7.07 -16.00
C GLU A 100 2.84 8.34 -15.26
N GLU A 101 2.47 9.52 -15.77
CA GLU A 101 2.76 10.81 -15.13
C GLU A 101 2.14 10.92 -13.74
N ARG A 102 0.91 10.42 -13.56
CA ARG A 102 0.21 10.41 -12.28
C ARG A 102 0.87 9.47 -11.27
N ILE A 103 1.33 8.29 -11.68
CA ILE A 103 2.10 7.40 -10.82
C ILE A 103 3.42 8.05 -10.42
N ARG A 104 4.17 8.63 -11.36
CA ARG A 104 5.40 9.37 -11.08
C ARG A 104 5.17 10.48 -10.05
N HIS A 105 4.12 11.28 -10.23
CA HIS A 105 3.74 12.33 -9.29
C HIS A 105 3.54 11.80 -7.87
N TRP A 106 2.83 10.68 -7.69
CA TRP A 106 2.58 10.12 -6.36
C TRP A 106 3.82 9.48 -5.74
N VAL A 107 4.70 8.87 -6.55
CA VAL A 107 6.00 8.37 -6.10
C VAL A 107 6.85 9.53 -5.55
N GLN A 108 6.99 10.62 -6.30
CA GLN A 108 7.70 11.82 -5.86
C GLN A 108 7.12 12.39 -4.56
N LYS A 109 5.78 12.45 -4.44
CA LYS A 109 5.12 12.91 -3.22
C LYS A 109 5.40 12.00 -2.01
N ALA A 110 5.48 10.70 -2.21
CA ALA A 110 5.85 9.77 -1.14
C ALA A 110 7.32 9.95 -0.74
N MET A 111 8.21 10.12 -1.72
CA MET A 111 9.64 10.31 -1.48
C MET A 111 9.97 11.56 -0.67
N LEU A 112 9.22 12.65 -0.85
CA LEU A 112 9.39 13.87 -0.06
C LEU A 112 9.10 13.67 1.45
N LYS A 113 8.48 12.55 1.83
CA LYS A 113 8.20 12.20 3.23
C LYS A 113 9.26 11.27 3.83
N LEU A 114 10.21 10.81 3.03
CA LEU A 114 11.25 9.89 3.47
C LEU A 114 12.24 10.60 4.42
N PRO A 115 12.64 9.97 5.52
CA PRO A 115 13.69 10.52 6.39
C PRO A 115 15.07 10.49 5.70
N GLU A 116 15.89 11.52 5.90
CA GLU A 116 17.20 11.68 5.24
C GLU A 116 18.23 10.58 5.56
N LYS A 117 18.08 9.85 6.67
CA LYS A 117 19.20 9.10 7.29
C LYS A 117 19.06 7.57 7.33
N TYR A 118 17.99 6.98 6.78
CA TYR A 118 17.63 5.59 7.13
C TYR A 118 17.02 4.77 5.99
N ILE A 119 17.54 4.87 4.76
CA ILE A 119 16.93 4.19 3.62
C ILE A 119 17.97 3.49 2.76
N ASP A 120 18.25 2.24 3.13
CA ASP A 120 19.03 1.32 2.30
C ASP A 120 18.13 0.43 1.43
N THR A 121 16.95 0.07 1.96
CA THR A 121 15.95 -0.77 1.28
C THR A 121 14.56 -0.14 1.40
N LEU A 122 13.86 0.01 0.27
CA LEU A 122 12.47 0.48 0.25
C LEU A 122 11.50 -0.64 -0.11
N LEU A 123 10.52 -0.87 0.76
CA LEU A 123 9.39 -1.75 0.52
C LEU A 123 8.23 -0.90 0.00
N ILE A 124 7.70 -1.25 -1.17
CA ILE A 124 6.61 -0.52 -1.81
C ILE A 124 5.36 -1.37 -1.78
N PHE A 125 4.42 -1.03 -0.91
CA PHE A 125 3.18 -1.79 -0.72
C PHE A 125 2.03 -1.16 -1.52
N LEU A 126 1.53 -1.91 -2.50
CA LEU A 126 0.47 -1.47 -3.42
C LEU A 126 -0.89 -1.93 -2.90
N ALA A 127 -1.43 -1.22 -1.91
CA ALA A 127 -2.62 -1.63 -1.19
C ALA A 127 -3.94 -1.53 -2.00
N CYS A 128 -3.88 -1.11 -3.27
CA CYS A 128 -5.02 -1.05 -4.17
C CYS A 128 -4.79 -1.99 -5.36
N THR A 129 -5.80 -2.79 -5.70
CA THR A 129 -5.75 -3.73 -6.83
C THR A 129 -5.35 -3.07 -8.16
N HIS A 130 -5.82 -1.83 -8.39
CA HIS A 130 -5.46 -1.05 -9.58
C HIS A 130 -3.97 -0.70 -9.62
N TYR A 131 -3.34 -0.48 -8.46
CA TYR A 131 -1.92 -0.13 -8.39
C TYR A 131 -1.08 -1.38 -8.67
N GLY A 132 -1.48 -2.52 -8.11
CA GLY A 132 -0.89 -3.82 -8.42
C GLY A 132 -0.94 -4.16 -9.92
N TYR A 133 -2.03 -3.80 -10.61
CA TYR A 133 -2.13 -3.95 -12.06
C TYR A 133 -1.07 -3.16 -12.85
N ARG A 134 -0.66 -1.98 -12.35
CA ARG A 134 0.38 -1.12 -12.93
C ARG A 134 1.67 -1.10 -12.11
N GLN A 135 2.00 -2.21 -11.46
CA GLN A 135 3.22 -2.32 -10.63
C GLN A 135 4.50 -1.99 -11.42
N ASP A 136 4.53 -2.27 -12.73
CA ASP A 136 5.60 -1.93 -13.66
C ASP A 136 5.91 -0.43 -13.67
N LEU A 137 4.87 0.41 -13.68
CA LEU A 137 5.03 1.86 -13.69
C LEU A 137 5.51 2.42 -12.35
N PHE A 138 5.10 1.79 -11.23
CA PHE A 138 5.68 2.12 -9.93
C PHE A 138 7.18 1.80 -9.90
N GLN A 139 7.58 0.60 -10.36
CA GLN A 139 9.00 0.24 -10.46
C GLN A 139 9.79 1.23 -11.32
N LYS A 140 9.25 1.58 -12.49
CA LYS A 140 9.84 2.56 -13.39
C LYS A 140 10.02 3.92 -12.70
N ALA A 141 8.98 4.42 -12.05
CA ALA A 141 9.03 5.72 -11.37
C ALA A 141 10.07 5.75 -10.24
N PHE A 142 10.19 4.70 -9.43
CA PHE A 142 11.25 4.64 -8.40
C PHE A 142 12.65 4.59 -9.01
N ASN A 143 12.85 3.84 -10.10
CA ASN A 143 14.13 3.79 -10.78
C ASN A 143 14.54 5.16 -11.35
N GLU A 144 13.60 5.90 -11.93
CA GLU A 144 13.83 7.26 -12.45
C GLU A 144 14.26 8.25 -11.37
N GLU A 145 13.81 8.03 -10.13
CA GLU A 145 14.17 8.80 -8.94
C GLU A 145 15.46 8.30 -8.26
N GLY A 146 16.15 7.30 -8.85
CA GLY A 146 17.41 6.75 -8.36
C GLY A 146 17.28 5.61 -7.33
N PHE A 147 16.06 5.15 -7.05
CA PHE A 147 15.78 4.05 -6.12
C PHE A 147 15.65 2.72 -6.87
N CYS A 148 16.79 2.12 -7.21
CA CYS A 148 16.83 0.82 -7.91
C CYS A 148 16.68 -0.39 -6.98
N ASN A 149 16.93 -0.23 -5.68
CA ASN A 149 16.83 -1.30 -4.67
C ASN A 149 15.48 -1.23 -3.93
N ILE A 150 14.40 -1.52 -4.66
CA ILE A 150 13.05 -1.56 -4.09
C ILE A 150 12.47 -2.97 -4.15
N THR A 151 11.60 -3.30 -3.18
CA THR A 151 10.79 -4.52 -3.19
C THR A 151 9.32 -4.15 -3.27
N LEU A 152 8.65 -4.55 -4.34
CA LEU A 152 7.21 -4.33 -4.51
C LEU A 152 6.42 -5.46 -3.84
N LEU A 153 5.48 -5.08 -2.99
CA LEU A 153 4.57 -5.95 -2.28
C LEU A 153 3.15 -5.69 -2.79
N ASN A 154 2.54 -6.70 -3.38
CA ASN A 154 1.19 -6.65 -3.94
C ASN A 154 0.32 -7.70 -3.23
N PRO A 155 -0.56 -7.30 -2.30
CA PRO A 155 -1.36 -8.19 -1.48
C PRO A 155 -2.56 -8.83 -2.21
#